data_AF-A0A970P2Y5-F1
#
_entry.id   AF-A0A970P2Y5-F1
#
_cell.length_a   1.000
_cell.length_b   1.000
_cell.length_c   1.000
_cell.angle_alpha   90.00
_cell.angle_beta   90.00
_cell.angle_gamma   90.00
#
_symmetry.space_group_name_H-M   'P 1'
#
loop_
_entity.id
_entity.type
_entity.pdbx_description
1 polymer ?
#
loop_
_entity_poly.entity_id
_entity_poly.type
_entity_poly.pdbx_seq_one_letter_code
_entity_poly.pdbx_strand_id
1 'polypeptide(L)'
;MDTDDLSKEAYDGIITEAEKLSHDLTLHYGLLSYECEDEAEYIEKAEKLTRNIMKIADYKLNDLFWGNPPDKKGLENTLKKILDNIEKIKSIPIEKRNFDF
;
A
#
# COMPACT_ATOMS: atom_id res chain seq x y z
N MET A 1 -12.41 7.71 1.35
CA MET A 1 -11.51 8.86 1.22
C MET A 1 -10.83 8.78 -0.14
N ASP A 2 -10.32 9.89 -0.69
CA ASP A 2 -9.40 9.80 -1.84
C ASP A 2 -7.95 9.66 -1.33
N THR A 3 -7.04 9.31 -2.22
CA THR A 3 -5.61 9.27 -1.96
C THR A 3 -5.03 10.65 -1.61
N ASP A 4 -5.66 11.74 -2.06
CA ASP A 4 -5.31 13.11 -1.69
C ASP A 4 -5.61 13.45 -0.21
N ASP A 5 -6.46 12.66 0.46
CA ASP A 5 -6.76 12.81 1.89
C ASP A 5 -5.69 12.15 2.79
N LEU A 6 -4.72 11.44 2.20
CA LEU A 6 -3.63 10.80 2.93
C LEU A 6 -2.58 11.81 3.38
N SER A 7 -2.01 11.57 4.55
CA SER A 7 -0.76 12.18 4.94
C SER A 7 0.35 11.79 3.97
N LYS A 8 1.36 12.67 3.84
CA LYS A 8 2.57 12.40 3.08
C LYS A 8 3.23 11.11 3.52
N GLU A 9 3.25 10.83 4.83
CA GLU A 9 3.82 9.61 5.36
C GLU A 9 3.10 8.36 4.84
N ALA A 10 1.77 8.36 4.79
CA ALA A 10 0.99 7.25 4.27
C ALA A 10 1.07 7.15 2.74
N TYR A 11 0.94 8.27 2.03
CA TYR A 11 1.04 8.33 0.58
C TYR A 11 2.41 7.83 0.11
N ASP A 12 3.51 8.37 0.65
CA ASP A 12 4.86 7.98 0.27
C ASP A 12 5.22 6.57 0.74
N GLY A 13 4.77 6.20 1.94
CA GLY A 13 5.08 4.91 2.54
C GLY A 13 4.40 3.74 1.86
N ILE A 14 3.24 3.95 1.23
CA ILE A 14 2.40 2.91 0.65
C ILE A 14 2.27 3.10 -0.87
N ILE A 15 1.66 4.19 -1.33
CA ILE A 15 1.35 4.44 -2.75
C ILE A 15 2.63 4.63 -3.56
N THR A 16 3.47 5.60 -3.17
CA THR A 16 4.72 5.88 -3.90
C THR A 16 5.68 4.70 -3.84
N GLU A 17 5.70 3.93 -2.75
CA GLU A 17 6.55 2.73 -2.65
C GLU A 17 6.04 1.57 -3.53
N ALA A 18 4.72 1.39 -3.65
CA ALA A 18 4.13 0.44 -4.58
C ALA A 18 4.43 0.80 -6.05
N GLU A 19 4.33 2.09 -6.41
CA GLU A 19 4.53 2.59 -7.76
C GLU A 19 5.96 2.37 -8.27
N LYS A 20 6.95 2.40 -7.37
CA LYS A 20 8.34 2.07 -7.74
C LYS A 20 8.50 0.65 -8.28
N LEU A 21 7.60 -0.28 -7.93
CA LEU A 21 7.63 -1.66 -8.41
C LEU A 21 6.69 -1.87 -9.60
N SER A 22 5.41 -1.55 -9.41
CA SER A 22 4.38 -1.85 -10.41
C SER A 22 3.18 -0.93 -10.23
N HIS A 23 2.75 -0.32 -11.33
CA HIS A 23 1.54 0.50 -11.37
C HIS A 23 0.31 -0.28 -10.91
N ASP A 24 0.22 -1.56 -11.26
CA ASP A 24 -0.88 -2.44 -10.86
C ASP A 24 -0.96 -2.60 -9.34
N LEU A 25 0.19 -2.67 -8.66
CA LEU A 25 0.22 -2.71 -7.19
C LEU A 25 -0.32 -1.41 -6.60
N THR A 26 0.09 -0.27 -7.17
CA THR A 26 -0.41 1.06 -6.79
C THR A 26 -1.91 1.16 -6.96
N LEU A 27 -2.48 0.64 -8.06
CA LEU A 27 -3.91 0.64 -8.31
C LEU A 27 -4.69 -0.08 -7.20
N HIS A 28 -4.20 -1.23 -6.71
CA HIS A 28 -4.84 -1.91 -5.57
C HIS A 28 -4.88 -1.04 -4.31
N TYR A 29 -3.79 -0.32 -4.01
CA TYR A 29 -3.74 0.59 -2.85
C TYR A 29 -4.53 1.88 -3.06
N GLY A 30 -4.61 2.40 -4.29
CA GLY A 30 -5.42 3.57 -4.61
C GLY A 30 -6.91 3.26 -4.55
N LEU A 31 -7.35 2.14 -5.14
CA LEU A 31 -8.74 1.70 -5.04
C LEU A 31 -9.18 1.45 -3.59
N LEU A 32 -8.25 0.95 -2.76
CA LEU A 32 -8.52 0.69 -1.35
C LEU A 32 -8.88 1.97 -0.57
N SER A 33 -8.36 3.15 -0.94
CA SER A 33 -8.68 4.39 -0.22
C SER A 33 -10.17 4.75 -0.31
N TYR A 34 -10.79 4.49 -1.46
CA TYR A 34 -12.23 4.72 -1.66
C TYR A 34 -13.10 3.85 -0.76
N GLU A 35 -12.59 2.70 -0.30
CA GLU A 35 -13.27 1.81 0.65
C GLU A 35 -13.02 2.18 2.12
N CYS A 36 -12.29 3.26 2.42
CA CYS A 36 -11.94 3.67 3.77
C CYS A 36 -12.60 5.00 4.17
N GLU A 37 -13.04 5.10 5.40
CA GLU A 37 -13.60 6.33 5.98
C GLU A 37 -12.49 7.35 6.28
N ASP A 38 -11.37 6.89 6.83
CA ASP A 38 -10.23 7.71 7.21
C ASP A 38 -8.87 7.02 7.00
N GLU A 39 -7.78 7.76 7.23
CA GLU A 39 -6.41 7.26 7.04
C GLU A 39 -6.08 6.11 8.00
N ALA A 40 -6.65 6.06 9.20
CA ALA A 40 -6.37 4.98 10.15
C ALA A 40 -6.92 3.66 9.61
N GLU A 41 -8.17 3.67 9.13
CA GLU A 41 -8.79 2.52 8.47
C GLU A 41 -8.01 2.13 7.20
N TYR A 42 -7.58 3.12 6.41
CA TYR A 42 -6.77 2.89 5.22
C TYR A 42 -5.48 2.14 5.54
N ILE A 43 -4.71 2.60 6.54
CA ILE A 43 -3.46 1.96 6.94
C ILE A 43 -3.70 0.52 7.41
N GLU A 44 -4.76 0.27 8.18
CA GLU A 44 -5.10 -1.09 8.64
C GLU A 44 -5.46 -2.02 7.47
N LYS A 45 -6.30 -1.57 6.54
CA LYS A 45 -6.67 -2.36 5.37
C LYS A 45 -5.49 -2.54 4.42
N ALA A 46 -4.64 -1.53 4.24
CA ALA A 46 -3.44 -1.61 3.42
C ALA A 46 -2.46 -2.63 3.99
N GLU A 47 -2.26 -2.66 5.31
CA GLU A 47 -1.45 -3.68 5.97
C GLU A 47 -2.00 -5.09 5.70
N LYS A 48 -3.32 -5.27 5.85
CA LYS A 48 -3.99 -6.55 5.60
C LYS A 48 -3.86 -6.98 4.14
N LEU A 49 -4.07 -6.08 3.18
CA LEU A 49 -3.88 -6.32 1.76
C LEU A 49 -2.44 -6.78 1.49
N THR A 50 -1.45 -6.04 2.01
CA THR A 50 -0.02 -6.37 1.86
C THR A 50 0.29 -7.78 2.36
N ARG A 51 -0.18 -8.13 3.56
CA ARG A 51 0.01 -9.47 4.15
C ARG A 51 -0.72 -10.57 3.38
N ASN A 52 -1.84 -10.25 2.73
CA ASN A 52 -2.57 -11.20 1.89
C ASN A 52 -1.83 -11.46 0.57
N ILE A 53 -1.30 -10.43 -0.08
CA ILE A 53 -0.51 -10.56 -1.31
C ILE A 53 0.74 -11.42 -1.03
N MET A 54 1.43 -11.22 0.09
CA MET A 54 2.60 -12.04 0.47
C MET A 54 2.29 -13.55 0.61
N LYS A 55 1.02 -13.93 0.81
CA LYS A 55 0.58 -15.32 0.98
C LYS A 55 -0.07 -15.89 -0.27
N ILE A 56 -0.26 -15.08 -1.31
CA ILE A 56 -0.93 -15.51 -2.51
C ILE A 56 -0.05 -16.53 -3.25
N ALA A 57 -0.66 -17.56 -3.84
CA ALA A 57 0.09 -18.53 -4.62
C ALA A 57 0.57 -17.91 -5.93
N ASP A 58 1.76 -18.29 -6.40
CA ASP A 58 2.42 -17.70 -7.58
C ASP A 58 1.52 -17.67 -8.82
N TYR A 59 0.73 -18.72 -9.05
CA TYR A 59 -0.16 -18.80 -10.22
C TYR A 59 -1.29 -17.76 -10.18
N LYS A 60 -1.65 -17.22 -9.01
CA LYS A 60 -2.65 -16.15 -8.85
C LYS A 60 -2.07 -14.75 -9.00
N LEU A 61 -0.75 -14.60 -9.03
CA LEU A 61 -0.11 -13.30 -9.25
C LEU A 61 -0.45 -12.76 -10.64
N ASN A 62 -0.55 -13.62 -11.65
CA ASN A 62 -1.01 -13.20 -12.97
C ASN A 62 -2.37 -12.51 -12.92
N ASP A 63 -3.35 -13.08 -12.21
CA ASP A 63 -4.69 -12.48 -12.12
C ASP A 63 -4.67 -11.17 -11.31
N LEU A 64 -3.88 -11.14 -10.22
CA LEU A 64 -3.75 -9.95 -9.37
C LEU A 64 -3.13 -8.76 -10.13
N PHE A 65 -2.20 -9.04 -11.04
CA PHE A 65 -1.45 -8.05 -11.80
C PHE A 65 -1.90 -7.99 -13.27
N TRP A 66 -3.17 -8.33 -13.57
CA TRP A 66 -3.78 -8.22 -14.91
C TRP A 66 -2.92 -8.81 -16.05
N GLY A 67 -2.24 -9.93 -15.78
CA GLY A 67 -1.37 -10.65 -16.71
C GLY A 67 0.08 -10.16 -16.77
N ASN A 68 0.46 -9.19 -15.94
CA ASN A 68 1.78 -8.56 -15.91
C ASN A 68 2.39 -8.54 -14.48
N PRO A 69 2.57 -9.69 -13.82
CA PRO A 69 3.13 -9.71 -12.49
C PRO A 69 4.59 -9.21 -12.47
N PRO A 70 4.98 -8.43 -11.46
CA PRO A 70 6.37 -8.06 -11.27
C PRO A 70 7.21 -9.28 -10.89
N ASP A 71 8.53 -9.11 -10.87
CA ASP A 71 9.42 -10.16 -10.39
C ASP A 71 9.11 -10.47 -8.91
N LYS A 72 9.06 -11.77 -8.58
CA LYS A 72 8.62 -12.21 -7.24
C LYS A 72 9.50 -11.67 -6.12
N LYS A 73 10.81 -11.57 -6.34
CA LYS A 73 11.75 -11.09 -5.32
C LYS A 73 11.56 -9.59 -5.08
N GLY A 74 11.38 -8.81 -6.14
CA GLY A 74 11.02 -7.40 -6.10
C GLY A 74 9.70 -7.19 -5.36
N LEU A 75 8.68 -7.98 -5.70
CA LEU A 75 7.39 -7.98 -4.99
C LEU A 75 7.55 -8.25 -3.49
N GLU A 76 8.20 -9.34 -3.11
CA GLU A 76 8.41 -9.66 -1.69
C GLU A 76 9.17 -8.56 -0.93
N ASN A 77 10.17 -7.94 -1.57
CA ASN A 77 10.94 -6.86 -0.96
C ASN A 77 10.11 -5.59 -0.80
N THR A 78 9.36 -5.19 -1.84
CA THR A 78 8.48 -4.02 -1.79
C THR A 78 7.39 -4.21 -0.75
N LEU A 79 6.74 -5.37 -0.69
CA LEU A 79 5.69 -5.64 0.32
C LEU A 79 6.25 -5.59 1.75
N LYS A 80 7.45 -6.14 2.00
CA LYS A 80 8.12 -6.01 3.30
C LYS A 80 8.39 -4.54 3.65
N LYS A 81 8.89 -3.76 2.68
CA LYS A 81 9.16 -2.34 2.88
C LYS A 81 7.90 -1.52 3.15
N ILE A 82 6.79 -1.84 2.48
CA ILE A 82 5.47 -1.24 2.77
C ILE A 82 5.04 -1.57 4.21
N LEU A 83 5.22 -2.82 4.67
CA LEU A 83 4.93 -3.18 6.08
C LEU A 83 5.79 -2.39 7.06
N ASP A 84 7.10 -2.30 6.81
CA ASP A 84 8.02 -1.51 7.66
C ASP A 84 7.64 -0.02 7.67
N ASN A 85 7.18 0.52 6.54
CA ASN A 85 6.69 1.88 6.44
C ASN A 85 5.40 2.07 7.23
N ILE A 86 4.44 1.14 7.12
CA ILE A 86 3.19 1.14 7.89
C ILE A 86 3.48 1.16 9.40
N GLU A 87 4.40 0.34 9.89
CA GLU A 87 4.78 0.33 11.30
C GLU A 87 5.33 1.71 11.75
N LYS A 88 6.15 2.36 10.92
CA LYS A 88 6.63 3.72 11.19
C LYS A 88 5.49 4.74 11.19
N ILE A 89 4.59 4.69 10.20
CA ILE A 89 3.44 5.61 10.12
C ILE A 89 2.55 5.47 11.35
N LYS A 90 2.26 4.24 11.78
CA LYS A 90 1.48 3.96 13.00
C LYS A 90 2.13 4.51 14.27
N SER A 91 3.46 4.63 14.30
CA SER A 91 4.18 5.23 15.43
C SER A 91 4.07 6.76 15.49
N ILE A 92 3.62 7.41 14.41
CA ILE A 92 3.41 8.85 14.32
C ILE A 92 1.94 9.15 14.66
N PRO A 93 1.65 9.89 15.73
CA PRO A 93 0.30 10.38 16.03
C PRO A 93 -0.26 11.17 14.85
N ILE A 94 -1.56 11.02 14.56
CA ILE A 94 -2.21 11.64 13.40
C ILE A 94 -2.01 13.16 13.37
N GLU A 95 -1.98 13.81 14.54
CA GLU A 95 -1.80 15.26 14.70
C GLU A 95 -0.39 15.75 14.35
N LYS A 96 0.57 14.82 14.19
CA LYS A 96 1.95 15.09 13.81
C LYS A 96 2.29 14.69 12.37
N ARG A 97 1.32 14.14 11.63
CA ARG A 97 1.50 13.78 10.22
C ARG A 97 1.35 15.01 9.33
N ASN A 98 1.93 14.96 8.15
CA ASN A 98 1.96 16.09 7.22
C ASN A 98 0.93 15.89 6.10
N PHE A 99 0.12 16.90 5.82
CA PHE A 99 -0.90 16.86 4.77
C PHE A 99 -0.69 18.02 3.80
N ASP A 100 -0.88 17.78 2.51
CA ASP A 100 -0.85 18.81 1.46
C ASP A 100 -2.20 19.54 1.37
N PHE A 101 -2.48 20.39 2.36
CA PHE A 101 -3.63 21.31 2.32
C PHE A 101 -3.30 22.61 1.56
#